data_AF-A0A420SEV2-F1
#
_entry.id   AF-A0A420SEV2-F1
#
_cell.length_a   1.000
_cell.length_b   1.000
_cell.length_c   1.000
_cell.angle_alpha   90.00
_cell.angle_beta   90.00
_cell.angle_gamma   90.00
#
_symmetry.space_group_name_H-M   'P 1'
#
loop_
_entity.id
_entity.type
_entity.pdbx_description
1 polymer ?
#
loop_
_entity_poly.entity_id
_entity_poly.type
_entity_poly.pdbx_seq_one_letter_code
_entity_poly.pdbx_strand_id
1 'polypeptide(L)'
;MGLVANSYKHVQGHSRGSMYHHLKACRQYINLLTSEPTPSNELKHLKGFMLELYAYHAIKITITPRSFLSDEVVEIDPSVYSLDILRGYKSRGFLLGFGQGLWEMVPEISQLVEARREEEKRGIIATTAYQEQYASLLSRLEGYNALEEDTNGLCSHEEQATAVMIYQHGLIVYLQSAFYPDMLADPNLAAEIDNRVEQTMSAFYSLFVSESPYRRMLLWPGTIMASVARRQEHIHVFRAGFFARASRTPGAVKMGAKIVELLWSDPDPRAFGPRGVSYIMTKHDISLSLC
;
A
#
# COMPACT_ATOMS: atom_id res chain seq x y z
N MET A 1 -22.21 3.11 -9.16
CA MET A 1 -22.62 1.79 -8.63
C MET A 1 -21.51 0.74 -8.63
N GLY A 2 -20.66 0.63 -9.66
CA GLY A 2 -19.58 -0.37 -9.73
C GLY A 2 -18.54 -0.31 -8.59
N LEU A 3 -18.07 0.88 -8.22
CA LEU A 3 -17.10 1.06 -7.11
C LEU A 3 -17.67 0.60 -5.76
N VAL A 4 -18.90 1.04 -5.43
CA VAL A 4 -19.58 0.70 -4.17
C VAL A 4 -19.89 -0.80 -4.07
N ALA A 5 -20.39 -1.41 -5.16
CA ALA A 5 -20.64 -2.85 -5.22
C ALA A 5 -19.36 -3.68 -5.07
N ASN A 6 -18.20 -3.11 -5.42
CA ASN A 6 -16.92 -3.77 -5.30
C ASN A 6 -16.24 -3.54 -3.94
N SER A 7 -16.45 -2.39 -3.29
CA SER A 7 -16.14 -2.22 -1.87
C SER A 7 -16.79 -3.32 -1.03
N TYR A 8 -18.02 -3.72 -1.39
CA TYR A 8 -18.72 -4.85 -0.76
C TYR A 8 -18.06 -6.22 -1.04
N LYS A 9 -17.68 -6.53 -2.28
CA LYS A 9 -16.98 -7.78 -2.63
C LYS A 9 -15.59 -7.88 -2.01
N HIS A 10 -14.91 -6.73 -1.87
CA HIS A 10 -13.62 -6.63 -1.21
C HIS A 10 -13.69 -6.91 0.29
N VAL A 11 -14.75 -6.43 0.97
CA VAL A 11 -15.05 -6.79 2.37
C VAL A 11 -15.24 -8.31 2.52
N GLN A 12 -15.80 -8.97 1.50
CA GLN A 12 -16.01 -10.42 1.45
C GLN A 12 -14.79 -11.25 0.97
N GLY A 13 -13.65 -10.62 0.67
CA GLY A 13 -12.40 -11.32 0.32
C GLY A 13 -12.39 -12.02 -1.04
N HIS A 14 -13.33 -11.70 -1.94
CA HIS A 14 -13.40 -12.30 -3.28
C HIS A 14 -13.20 -11.21 -4.35
N SER A 15 -11.96 -11.03 -4.82
CA SER A 15 -11.65 -10.07 -5.89
C SER A 15 -10.71 -10.68 -6.93
N ARG A 16 -11.18 -11.68 -7.68
CA ARG A 16 -10.50 -12.21 -8.88
C ARG A 16 -10.48 -11.15 -10.00
N GLY A 17 -9.63 -10.15 -9.90
CA GLY A 17 -9.42 -9.14 -10.95
C GLY A 17 -10.58 -8.16 -11.21
N SER A 18 -11.76 -8.35 -10.63
CA SER A 18 -12.95 -7.50 -10.88
C SER A 18 -12.70 -6.01 -10.60
N MET A 19 -11.86 -5.68 -9.61
CA MET A 19 -11.50 -4.29 -9.31
C MET A 19 -10.81 -3.59 -10.46
N TYR A 20 -9.93 -4.28 -11.18
CA TYR A 20 -9.25 -3.68 -12.32
C TYR A 20 -10.24 -3.30 -13.42
N HIS A 21 -11.12 -4.22 -13.83
CA HIS A 21 -12.12 -3.94 -14.86
C HIS A 21 -13.09 -2.83 -14.44
N HIS A 22 -13.45 -2.77 -13.16
CA HIS A 22 -14.27 -1.68 -12.63
C HIS A 22 -13.54 -0.33 -12.65
N LEU A 23 -12.26 -0.27 -12.28
CA LEU A 23 -11.49 0.96 -12.37
C LEU A 23 -11.29 1.42 -13.81
N LYS A 24 -10.98 0.49 -14.72
CA LYS A 24 -10.88 0.77 -16.16
C LYS A 24 -12.17 1.36 -16.72
N ALA A 25 -13.33 0.83 -16.31
CA ALA A 25 -14.63 1.40 -16.68
C ALA A 25 -14.88 2.77 -16.02
N CYS A 26 -14.47 2.96 -14.76
CA CYS A 26 -14.63 4.22 -14.03
C CYS A 26 -13.76 5.35 -14.59
N ARG A 27 -12.60 5.07 -15.22
CA ARG A 27 -11.72 6.06 -15.83
C ARG A 27 -12.46 7.01 -16.78
N GLN A 28 -13.36 6.48 -17.61
CA GLN A 28 -14.16 7.30 -18.54
C GLN A 28 -15.08 8.28 -17.80
N TYR A 29 -15.68 7.86 -16.69
CA TYR A 29 -16.53 8.71 -15.86
C TYR A 29 -15.71 9.77 -15.11
N ILE A 30 -14.50 9.44 -14.66
CA ILE A 30 -13.62 10.41 -13.98
C ILE A 30 -13.20 11.51 -14.95
N ASN A 31 -12.81 11.16 -16.18
CA ASN A 31 -12.48 12.14 -17.21
C ASN A 31 -13.64 13.12 -17.48
N LEU A 32 -14.87 12.60 -17.56
CA LEU A 32 -16.08 13.42 -17.70
C LEU A 32 -16.30 14.32 -16.49
N LEU A 33 -16.18 13.77 -15.28
CA LEU A 33 -16.33 14.54 -14.04
C LEU A 33 -15.29 15.65 -13.97
N THR A 34 -14.07 15.44 -14.42
CA THR A 34 -13.00 16.45 -14.36
C THR A 34 -13.12 17.53 -15.43
N SER A 35 -13.82 17.27 -16.55
CA SER A 35 -14.00 18.23 -17.64
C SER A 35 -15.21 19.14 -17.47
N GLU A 36 -16.19 18.76 -16.64
CA GLU A 36 -17.38 19.56 -16.38
C GLU A 36 -17.16 20.68 -15.34
N PRO A 37 -17.77 21.87 -15.55
CA PRO A 37 -17.71 22.98 -14.60
C PRO A 37 -18.22 22.57 -13.21
N THR A 38 -17.65 23.19 -12.18
CA THR A 38 -17.91 22.81 -10.78
C THR A 38 -19.42 22.90 -10.47
N PRO A 39 -20.08 21.78 -10.10
CA PRO A 39 -21.51 21.77 -9.86
C PRO A 39 -21.86 22.44 -8.51
N SER A 40 -23.16 22.54 -8.21
CA SER A 40 -23.70 23.09 -6.95
C SER A 40 -23.11 22.42 -5.70
N ASN A 41 -23.28 23.04 -4.52
CA ASN A 41 -22.60 22.65 -3.28
C ASN A 41 -22.71 21.17 -2.89
N GLU A 42 -23.87 20.52 -3.03
CA GLU A 42 -24.04 19.09 -2.67
C GLU A 42 -23.38 18.16 -3.69
N LEU A 43 -23.58 18.43 -4.99
CA LEU A 43 -22.94 17.68 -6.08
C LEU A 43 -21.40 17.83 -6.04
N LYS A 44 -20.89 18.97 -5.56
CA LYS A 44 -19.46 19.18 -5.34
C LYS A 44 -18.89 18.22 -4.29
N HIS A 45 -19.60 17.94 -3.21
CA HIS A 45 -19.15 16.96 -2.20
C HIS A 45 -19.14 15.55 -2.75
N LEU A 46 -20.21 15.14 -3.44
CA LEU A 46 -20.30 13.82 -4.06
C LEU A 46 -19.20 13.62 -5.12
N LYS A 47 -18.94 14.65 -5.93
CA LYS A 47 -17.86 14.66 -6.93
C LYS A 47 -16.50 14.45 -6.28
N GLY A 48 -16.17 15.22 -5.25
CA GLY A 48 -14.91 15.07 -4.50
C GLY A 48 -14.76 13.69 -3.87
N PHE A 49 -15.84 13.13 -3.30
CA PHE A 49 -15.81 11.80 -2.70
C PHE A 49 -15.59 10.70 -3.76
N MET A 50 -16.24 10.81 -4.93
CA MET A 50 -16.02 9.86 -6.02
C MET A 50 -14.58 9.89 -6.56
N LEU A 51 -13.98 11.09 -6.66
CA LEU A 51 -12.59 11.27 -7.07
C LEU A 51 -11.63 10.64 -6.05
N GLU A 52 -11.84 10.86 -4.75
CA GLU A 52 -11.00 10.27 -3.71
C GLU A 52 -11.15 8.74 -3.66
N LEU A 53 -12.37 8.23 -3.82
CA LEU A 53 -12.64 6.78 -3.89
C LEU A 53 -11.94 6.14 -5.09
N TYR A 54 -11.95 6.82 -6.25
CA TYR A 54 -11.22 6.38 -7.43
C TYR A 54 -9.70 6.39 -7.19
N ALA A 55 -9.14 7.49 -6.68
CA ALA A 55 -7.71 7.61 -6.40
C ALA A 55 -7.25 6.55 -5.41
N TYR A 56 -7.97 6.36 -4.30
CA TYR A 56 -7.69 5.31 -3.30
C TYR A 56 -7.63 3.92 -3.93
N HIS A 57 -8.63 3.55 -4.73
CA HIS A 57 -8.65 2.23 -5.36
C HIS A 57 -7.61 2.08 -6.48
N ALA A 58 -7.34 3.13 -7.25
CA ALA A 58 -6.32 3.13 -8.29
C ALA A 58 -4.93 2.91 -7.69
N ILE A 59 -4.58 3.69 -6.65
CA ILE A 59 -3.30 3.56 -5.93
C ILE A 59 -3.20 2.16 -5.31
N LYS A 60 -4.28 1.65 -4.69
CA LYS A 60 -4.33 0.30 -4.12
C LYS A 60 -3.98 -0.82 -5.12
N ILE A 61 -4.44 -0.73 -6.36
CA ILE A 61 -4.12 -1.76 -7.36
C ILE A 61 -2.62 -1.77 -7.71
N THR A 62 -1.93 -0.64 -7.60
CA THR A 62 -0.50 -0.54 -7.95
C THR A 62 0.38 -1.43 -7.06
N ILE A 63 0.09 -1.45 -5.75
CA ILE A 63 0.88 -2.16 -4.74
C ILE A 63 0.43 -3.59 -4.45
N THR A 64 -0.66 -4.03 -5.09
CA THR A 64 -1.15 -5.40 -4.95
C THR A 64 -0.22 -6.35 -5.69
N PRO A 65 0.40 -7.34 -5.01
CA PRO A 65 1.26 -8.33 -5.66
C PRO A 65 0.51 -9.05 -6.79
N ARG A 66 0.95 -8.83 -8.04
CA ARG A 66 0.34 -9.45 -9.22
C ARG A 66 0.97 -10.81 -9.45
N SER A 67 0.65 -11.77 -8.61
CA SER A 67 0.91 -13.16 -8.93
C SER A 67 -0.24 -13.72 -9.76
N PHE A 68 0.06 -14.03 -11.02
CA PHE A 68 -0.60 -15.02 -11.89
C PHE A 68 -1.93 -14.74 -12.62
N LEU A 69 -2.68 -13.66 -12.38
CA LEU A 69 -4.08 -13.61 -12.88
C LEU A 69 -4.41 -12.67 -14.06
N SER A 70 -3.49 -11.83 -14.52
CA SER A 70 -3.59 -11.30 -15.87
C SER A 70 -2.25 -10.77 -16.36
N ASP A 71 -1.90 -11.10 -17.60
CA ASP A 71 -0.87 -10.40 -18.39
C ASP A 71 -1.30 -8.96 -18.74
N GLU A 72 -2.43 -8.49 -18.22
CA GLU A 72 -2.91 -7.14 -18.45
C GLU A 72 -2.12 -6.17 -17.55
N VAL A 73 -1.22 -5.42 -18.19
CA VAL A 73 -0.64 -4.21 -17.62
C VAL A 73 -1.79 -3.27 -17.28
N VAL A 74 -2.06 -3.13 -15.98
CA VAL A 74 -2.95 -2.08 -15.48
C VAL A 74 -2.28 -0.74 -15.73
N GLU A 75 -2.74 -0.02 -16.75
CA GLU A 75 -2.41 1.39 -16.92
C GLU A 75 -2.92 2.16 -15.70
N ILE A 76 -1.99 2.68 -14.92
CA ILE A 76 -2.29 3.61 -13.84
C ILE A 76 -2.65 4.93 -14.50
N ASP A 77 -3.82 5.44 -14.17
CA ASP A 77 -4.29 6.70 -14.68
C ASP A 77 -3.35 7.85 -14.24
N PRO A 78 -2.81 8.66 -15.16
CA PRO A 78 -1.97 9.80 -14.80
C PRO A 78 -2.62 10.78 -13.82
N SER A 79 -3.95 10.84 -13.79
CA SER A 79 -4.67 11.70 -12.84
C SER A 79 -4.54 11.28 -11.38
N VAL A 80 -4.00 10.10 -11.06
CA VAL A 80 -3.84 9.62 -9.67
C VAL A 80 -2.42 9.77 -9.12
N TYR A 81 -1.44 10.27 -9.90
CA TYR A 81 -0.10 10.60 -9.38
C TYR A 81 -0.09 11.87 -8.55
N SER A 82 -1.09 12.74 -8.73
CA SER A 82 -1.27 13.95 -7.93
C SER A 82 -2.68 13.97 -7.35
N LEU A 83 -2.77 14.12 -6.04
CA LEU A 83 -4.00 14.30 -5.30
C LEU A 83 -4.45 15.77 -5.30
N ASP A 84 -3.78 16.67 -6.03
CA ASP A 84 -4.21 18.05 -6.24
C ASP A 84 -5.59 18.14 -6.88
N ILE A 85 -6.03 17.11 -7.59
CA ILE A 85 -7.39 17.01 -8.12
C ILE A 85 -8.46 17.03 -7.03
N LEU A 86 -8.09 16.68 -5.79
CA LEU A 86 -8.95 16.74 -4.60
C LEU A 86 -8.88 18.10 -3.91
N ARG A 87 -8.01 19.02 -4.35
CA ARG A 87 -7.85 20.35 -3.77
C ARG A 87 -9.15 21.15 -3.95
N GLY A 88 -9.64 21.73 -2.84
CA GLY A 88 -10.88 22.51 -2.83
C GLY A 88 -12.16 21.69 -2.68
N TYR A 89 -12.07 20.36 -2.53
CA TYR A 89 -13.19 19.52 -2.10
C TYR A 89 -13.15 19.27 -0.59
N LYS A 90 -14.29 19.45 0.08
CA LYS A 90 -14.42 19.19 1.52
C LYS A 90 -14.32 17.71 1.89
N SER A 91 -14.50 16.80 0.92
CA SER A 91 -14.33 15.37 1.14
C SER A 91 -12.87 14.94 1.24
N ARG A 92 -11.89 15.79 0.87
CA ARG A 92 -10.46 15.44 0.89
C ARG A 92 -10.05 14.93 2.27
N GLY A 93 -9.49 13.72 2.32
CA GLY A 93 -9.04 13.08 3.55
C GLY A 93 -10.07 12.12 4.15
N PHE A 94 -11.23 11.90 3.52
CA PHE A 94 -12.21 10.94 4.02
C PHE A 94 -11.71 9.49 3.86
N LEU A 95 -11.00 9.18 2.77
CA LEU A 95 -10.44 7.85 2.52
C LEU A 95 -8.92 7.81 2.58
N LEU A 96 -8.22 8.89 2.23
CA LEU A 96 -6.76 8.89 2.24
C LEU A 96 -6.20 9.29 3.61
N GLY A 97 -6.94 10.07 4.40
CA GLY A 97 -6.90 10.16 5.87
C GLY A 97 -5.61 10.63 6.57
N PHE A 98 -4.46 10.52 5.92
CA PHE A 98 -3.11 10.88 6.35
C PHE A 98 -2.16 10.76 5.16
N GLY A 99 -0.95 11.32 5.26
CA GLY A 99 0.16 10.89 4.44
C GLY A 99 0.01 11.14 2.93
N GLN A 100 -0.64 12.23 2.51
CA GLN A 100 -0.99 12.44 1.10
C GLN A 100 0.23 12.35 0.17
N GLY A 101 1.35 12.96 0.56
CA GLY A 101 2.60 12.84 -0.20
C GLY A 101 3.12 11.39 -0.27
N LEU A 102 2.88 10.56 0.76
CA LEU A 102 3.19 9.14 0.70
C LEU A 102 2.30 8.41 -0.32
N TRP A 103 1.01 8.71 -0.35
CA TRP A 103 0.07 8.13 -1.31
C TRP A 103 0.44 8.49 -2.76
N GLU A 104 0.89 9.72 -3.00
CA GLU A 104 1.36 10.17 -4.33
C GLU A 104 2.65 9.48 -4.77
N MET A 105 3.52 9.10 -3.82
CA MET A 105 4.74 8.33 -4.12
C MET A 105 4.46 6.86 -4.46
N VAL A 106 3.33 6.29 -4.02
CA VAL A 106 3.02 4.87 -4.18
C VAL A 106 3.05 4.40 -5.66
N PRO A 107 2.36 5.07 -6.61
CA PRO A 107 2.41 4.67 -8.02
C PRO A 107 3.82 4.71 -8.61
N GLU A 108 4.61 5.73 -8.26
CA GLU A 108 5.98 5.89 -8.76
C GLU A 108 6.90 4.76 -8.26
N ILE A 109 6.81 4.43 -6.97
CA ILE A 109 7.55 3.32 -6.36
C ILE A 109 7.14 1.98 -6.98
N SER A 110 5.83 1.74 -7.12
CA SER A 110 5.30 0.51 -7.73
C SER A 110 5.84 0.30 -9.15
N GLN A 111 5.86 1.36 -9.97
CA GLN A 111 6.40 1.28 -11.32
C GLN A 111 7.89 0.95 -11.35
N LEU A 112 8.68 1.61 -10.51
CA LEU A 112 10.11 1.34 -10.43
C LEU A 112 10.38 -0.10 -9.98
N VAL A 113 9.64 -0.60 -8.97
CA VAL A 113 9.75 -1.98 -8.49
C VAL A 113 9.46 -2.98 -9.61
N GLU A 114 8.38 -2.80 -10.36
CA GLU A 114 8.02 -3.70 -11.46
C GLU A 114 9.00 -3.59 -12.64
N ALA A 115 9.41 -2.38 -13.01
CA ALA A 115 10.40 -2.17 -14.08
C ALA A 115 11.74 -2.85 -13.75
N ARG A 116 12.19 -2.74 -12.50
CA ARG A 116 13.41 -3.42 -12.02
C ARG A 116 13.28 -4.94 -12.03
N ARG A 117 12.12 -5.48 -11.63
CA ARG A 117 11.84 -6.92 -11.71
C ARG A 117 11.91 -7.43 -13.16
N GLU A 118 11.40 -6.66 -14.12
CA GLU A 118 11.47 -7.02 -15.53
C GLU A 118 12.90 -6.96 -16.11
N GLU A 119 13.71 -5.97 -15.71
CA GLU A 119 15.14 -5.95 -16.05
C GLU A 119 15.88 -7.17 -15.48
N GLU A 120 15.63 -7.52 -14.22
CA GLU A 120 16.25 -8.69 -13.58
C GLU A 120 15.88 -10.01 -14.25
N LYS A 121 14.61 -10.19 -14.65
CA LYS A 121 14.18 -11.37 -15.42
C LYS A 121 14.93 -11.51 -16.74
N ARG A 122 15.38 -10.41 -17.33
CA ARG A 122 16.18 -10.36 -18.56
C ARG A 122 17.69 -10.40 -18.29
N GLY A 123 18.11 -10.51 -17.03
CA GLY A 123 19.52 -10.46 -16.63
C GLY A 123 20.17 -9.08 -16.78
N ILE A 124 19.36 -8.02 -16.83
CA ILE A 124 19.81 -6.63 -17.01
C ILE A 124 20.08 -6.00 -15.64
N ILE A 125 21.29 -5.45 -15.49
CA ILE A 125 21.67 -4.63 -14.34
C ILE A 125 20.93 -3.29 -14.41
N ALA A 126 20.56 -2.74 -13.26
CA ALA A 126 19.82 -1.48 -13.17
C ALA A 126 20.47 -0.35 -13.99
N THR A 127 19.67 0.32 -14.81
CA THR A 127 20.10 1.51 -15.55
C THR A 127 20.39 2.67 -14.60
N THR A 128 21.26 3.60 -15.02
CA THR A 128 21.56 4.83 -14.25
C THR A 128 20.29 5.62 -13.95
N ALA A 129 19.35 5.69 -14.89
CA ALA A 129 18.07 6.38 -14.70
C ALA A 129 17.25 5.78 -13.53
N TYR A 130 17.18 4.45 -13.43
CA TYR A 130 16.48 3.81 -12.30
C TYR A 130 17.23 3.95 -10.98
N GLN A 131 18.56 3.98 -10.99
CA GLN A 131 19.36 4.26 -9.79
C GLN A 131 19.13 5.69 -9.28
N GLU A 132 19.10 6.67 -10.18
CA GLU A 132 18.78 8.07 -9.85
C GLU A 132 17.34 8.22 -9.33
N GLN A 133 16.38 7.54 -9.97
CA GLN A 133 14.99 7.53 -9.52
C GLN A 133 14.87 6.89 -8.13
N TYR A 134 15.56 5.79 -7.88
CA TYR A 134 15.62 5.15 -6.57
C TYR A 134 16.16 6.11 -5.50
N ALA A 135 17.31 6.75 -5.77
CA ALA A 135 17.92 7.68 -4.82
C ALA A 135 17.01 8.89 -4.53
N SER A 136 16.35 9.42 -5.55
CA SER A 136 15.38 10.50 -5.42
C SER A 136 14.17 10.10 -4.56
N LEU A 137 13.58 8.94 -4.84
CA LEU A 137 12.44 8.40 -4.08
C LEU A 137 12.82 8.10 -2.62
N LEU A 138 13.99 7.51 -2.39
CA LEU A 138 14.47 7.22 -1.04
C LEU A 138 14.69 8.50 -0.24
N SER A 139 15.34 9.50 -0.82
CA SER A 139 15.55 10.81 -0.18
C SER A 139 14.23 11.50 0.17
N ARG A 140 13.24 11.47 -0.74
CA ARG A 140 11.90 12.00 -0.49
C ARG A 140 11.17 11.24 0.62
N LEU A 141 11.28 9.91 0.65
CA LEU A 141 10.70 9.09 1.69
C LEU A 141 11.36 9.37 3.05
N GLU A 142 12.68 9.47 3.13
CA GLU A 142 13.39 9.72 4.38
C GLU A 142 13.19 11.15 4.91
N GLY A 143 13.12 12.13 4.02
CA GLY A 143 12.85 13.52 4.36
C GLY A 143 11.37 13.85 4.58
N TYR A 144 10.46 12.90 4.42
CA TYR A 144 9.02 13.14 4.54
C TYR A 144 8.62 13.49 5.98
N ASN A 145 7.98 14.65 6.15
CA ASN A 145 7.54 15.15 7.45
C ASN A 145 6.01 15.21 7.55
N ALA A 146 5.44 14.40 8.45
CA ALA A 146 4.01 14.35 8.71
C ALA A 146 3.41 15.69 9.19
N LEU A 147 4.20 16.50 9.88
CA LEU A 147 3.77 17.74 10.54
C LEU A 147 3.43 18.87 9.54
N GLU A 148 3.91 18.75 8.30
CA GLU A 148 3.73 19.75 7.26
C GLU A 148 2.44 19.56 6.46
N GLU A 149 1.72 18.44 6.68
CA GLU A 149 0.46 18.20 5.98
C GLU A 149 -0.74 18.80 6.71
N ASP A 150 -1.45 19.69 6.00
CA ASP A 150 -2.79 20.12 6.38
C ASP A 150 -3.80 19.00 6.08
N THR A 151 -3.98 18.11 7.06
CA THR A 151 -4.98 17.06 6.99
C THR A 151 -6.22 17.44 7.80
N ASN A 152 -7.39 17.47 7.14
CA ASN A 152 -8.70 17.49 7.80
C ASN A 152 -9.06 16.09 8.35
N GLY A 153 -8.07 15.34 8.84
CA GLY A 153 -8.23 13.95 9.26
C GLY A 153 -9.20 13.82 10.43
N LEU A 154 -9.92 12.69 10.48
CA LEU A 154 -10.88 12.39 11.54
C LEU A 154 -10.23 11.96 12.87
N CYS A 155 -8.92 11.69 12.87
CA CYS A 155 -8.18 11.15 14.01
C CYS A 155 -7.21 12.17 14.61
N SER A 156 -6.70 11.86 15.80
CA SER A 156 -5.70 12.69 16.47
C SER A 156 -4.42 12.83 15.64
N HIS A 157 -3.72 13.95 15.80
CA HIS A 157 -2.43 14.18 15.15
C HIS A 157 -1.38 13.13 15.52
N GLU A 158 -1.47 12.54 16.72
CA GLU A 158 -0.59 11.46 17.18
C GLU A 158 -0.83 10.16 16.40
N GLU A 159 -2.09 9.73 16.24
CA GLU A 159 -2.43 8.55 15.44
C GLU A 159 -2.04 8.73 13.97
N GLN A 160 -2.20 9.94 13.43
CA GLN A 160 -1.77 10.28 12.08
C GLN A 160 -0.27 10.15 11.91
N ALA A 161 0.53 10.74 12.81
CA ALA A 161 1.98 10.63 12.78
C ALA A 161 2.44 9.17 12.88
N THR A 162 1.76 8.39 13.73
CA THR A 162 2.01 6.97 13.90
C THR A 162 1.71 6.17 12.63
N ALA A 163 0.60 6.48 11.96
CA ALA A 163 0.22 5.85 10.69
C ALA A 163 1.19 6.20 9.56
N VAL A 164 1.58 7.49 9.46
CA VAL A 164 2.60 7.97 8.52
C VAL A 164 3.90 7.21 8.68
N MET A 165 4.41 7.06 9.91
CA MET A 165 5.67 6.35 10.16
C MET A 165 5.61 4.90 9.67
N ILE A 166 4.55 4.14 10.00
CA ILE A 166 4.41 2.75 9.52
C ILE A 166 4.36 2.70 7.99
N TYR A 167 3.60 3.62 7.37
CA TYR A 167 3.44 3.65 5.93
C TYR A 167 4.76 4.01 5.21
N GLN A 168 5.46 5.03 5.70
CA GLN A 168 6.77 5.47 5.22
C GLN A 168 7.80 4.34 5.28
N HIS A 169 7.92 3.67 6.43
CA HIS A 169 8.83 2.53 6.58
C HIS A 169 8.47 1.37 5.65
N GLY A 170 7.18 1.06 5.51
CA GLY A 170 6.71 0.05 4.55
C GLY A 170 7.05 0.38 3.11
N LEU A 171 6.93 1.65 2.70
CA LEU A 171 7.31 2.11 1.36
C LEU A 171 8.80 2.02 1.11
N ILE A 172 9.63 2.38 2.10
CA ILE A 172 11.10 2.27 1.98
C ILE A 172 11.50 0.82 1.78
N VAL A 173 10.99 -0.10 2.61
CA VAL A 173 11.28 -1.55 2.48
C VAL A 173 10.79 -2.09 1.13
N TYR A 174 9.61 -1.64 0.68
CA TYR A 174 9.09 -2.02 -0.63
C TYR A 174 9.98 -1.52 -1.78
N LEU A 175 10.42 -0.26 -1.73
CA LEU A 175 11.33 0.34 -2.69
C LEU A 175 12.69 -0.37 -2.72
N GLN A 176 13.27 -0.64 -1.55
CA GLN A 176 14.53 -1.40 -1.43
C GLN A 176 14.43 -2.78 -2.11
N SER A 177 13.27 -3.43 -2.03
CA SER A 177 13.06 -4.72 -2.71
C SER A 177 13.22 -4.67 -4.24
N ALA A 178 13.19 -3.49 -4.86
CA ALA A 178 13.47 -3.32 -6.29
C ALA A 178 14.95 -3.52 -6.66
N PHE A 179 15.87 -3.24 -5.73
CA PHE A 179 17.32 -3.27 -5.99
C PHE A 179 18.04 -4.38 -5.23
N TYR A 180 17.39 -4.94 -4.21
CA TYR A 180 17.95 -6.00 -3.37
C TYR A 180 17.05 -7.24 -3.43
N PRO A 181 17.24 -8.14 -4.42
CA PRO A 181 16.49 -9.39 -4.52
C PRO A 181 16.61 -10.28 -3.29
N ASP A 182 17.83 -10.37 -2.76
CA ASP A 182 18.14 -10.97 -1.47
C ASP A 182 18.51 -9.85 -0.49
N MET A 183 17.51 -9.37 0.25
CA MET A 183 17.67 -8.27 1.20
C MET A 183 18.51 -8.67 2.43
N LEU A 184 18.80 -9.96 2.62
CA LEU A 184 19.62 -10.46 3.73
C LEU A 184 21.08 -10.66 3.34
N ALA A 185 21.41 -10.62 2.05
CA ALA A 185 22.77 -10.76 1.56
C ALA A 185 23.69 -9.59 1.96
N ASP A 186 23.13 -8.38 2.11
CA ASP A 186 23.85 -7.20 2.61
C ASP A 186 23.58 -7.00 4.11
N PRO A 187 24.59 -7.19 4.99
CA PRO A 187 24.41 -7.03 6.43
C PRO A 187 23.99 -5.63 6.86
N ASN A 188 24.40 -4.59 6.11
CA ASN A 188 24.04 -3.20 6.45
C ASN A 188 22.55 -2.96 6.19
N LEU A 189 22.05 -3.43 5.03
CA LEU A 189 20.63 -3.37 4.71
C LEU A 189 19.80 -4.20 5.70
N ALA A 190 20.26 -5.41 6.04
CA ALA A 190 19.57 -6.26 7.01
C ALA A 190 19.46 -5.59 8.39
N ALA A 191 20.52 -4.91 8.84
CA ALA A 191 20.51 -4.16 10.10
C ALA A 191 19.59 -2.92 10.03
N GLU A 192 19.58 -2.20 8.90
CA GLU A 192 18.68 -1.08 8.66
C GLU A 192 17.21 -1.53 8.73
N ILE A 193 16.87 -2.62 8.05
CA ILE A 193 15.52 -3.21 8.05
C ILE A 193 15.11 -3.61 9.48
N ASP A 194 15.98 -4.30 10.22
CA ASP A 194 15.72 -4.66 11.63
C ASP A 194 15.42 -3.42 12.48
N ASN A 195 16.17 -2.35 12.31
CA ASN A 195 15.95 -1.09 13.02
C ASN A 195 14.62 -0.43 12.62
N ARG A 196 14.25 -0.47 11.33
CA ARG A 196 12.95 0.01 10.85
C ARG A 196 11.80 -0.81 11.43
N VAL A 197 11.94 -2.13 11.52
CA VAL A 197 10.95 -3.01 12.18
C VAL A 197 10.78 -2.60 13.63
N GLU A 198 11.89 -2.47 14.38
CA GLU A 198 11.90 -2.05 15.79
C GLU A 198 11.15 -0.73 16.01
N GLN A 199 11.46 0.30 15.22
CA GLN A 199 10.83 1.62 15.32
C GLN A 199 9.31 1.58 15.09
N THR A 200 8.82 0.64 14.28
CA THR A 200 7.38 0.51 14.00
C THR A 200 6.62 -0.31 15.04
N MET A 201 7.27 -1.01 15.98
CA MET A 201 6.60 -1.99 16.86
C MET A 201 5.53 -1.37 17.76
N SER A 202 5.90 -0.33 18.51
CA SER A 202 4.98 0.36 19.42
C SER A 202 3.79 0.97 18.66
N ALA A 203 4.10 1.61 17.54
CA ALA A 203 3.13 2.21 16.63
C ALA A 203 2.15 1.21 16.03
N PHE A 204 2.67 0.07 15.59
CA PHE A 204 1.87 -1.00 15.02
C PHE A 204 0.92 -1.57 16.07
N TYR A 205 1.43 -1.86 17.25
CA TYR A 205 0.62 -2.38 18.35
C TYR A 205 -0.51 -1.40 18.73
N SER A 206 -0.19 -0.10 18.91
CA SER A 206 -1.18 0.91 19.31
C SER A 206 -2.30 1.08 18.28
N LEU A 207 -1.99 1.10 16.98
CA LEU A 207 -2.99 1.30 15.92
C LEU A 207 -3.77 0.04 15.57
N PHE A 208 -3.16 -1.15 15.60
CA PHE A 208 -3.83 -2.39 15.20
C PHE A 208 -4.68 -3.02 16.32
N VAL A 209 -4.31 -2.80 17.58
CA VAL A 209 -5.06 -3.28 18.75
C VAL A 209 -6.21 -2.31 19.11
N SER A 210 -6.10 -1.03 18.79
CA SER A 210 -7.13 -0.02 19.02
C SER A 210 -8.27 -0.05 17.98
N GLU A 211 -9.31 0.78 18.18
CA GLU A 211 -10.42 0.97 17.21
C GLU A 211 -10.05 2.02 16.13
N SER A 212 -8.74 2.25 15.89
CA SER A 212 -8.28 3.27 14.94
C SER A 212 -8.75 2.95 13.51
N PRO A 213 -9.33 3.91 12.77
CA PRO A 213 -9.77 3.68 11.40
C PRO A 213 -8.59 3.46 10.44
N TYR A 214 -7.37 3.86 10.81
CA TYR A 214 -6.15 3.68 10.02
C TYR A 214 -5.71 2.23 9.90
N ARG A 215 -6.17 1.33 10.78
CA ARG A 215 -5.84 -0.11 10.72
C ARG A 215 -6.02 -0.72 9.32
N ARG A 216 -7.08 -0.31 8.60
CA ARG A 216 -7.33 -0.79 7.23
C ARG A 216 -6.27 -0.24 6.27
N MET A 217 -6.08 1.07 6.27
CA MET A 217 -5.09 1.73 5.41
C MET A 217 -3.66 1.23 5.64
N LEU A 218 -3.36 0.78 6.86
CA LEU A 218 -2.06 0.24 7.25
C LEU A 218 -1.90 -1.26 7.00
N LEU A 219 -2.90 -1.96 6.46
CA LEU A 219 -2.79 -3.41 6.25
C LEU A 219 -1.65 -3.76 5.29
N TRP A 220 -1.56 -3.07 4.16
CA TRP A 220 -0.49 -3.29 3.19
C TRP A 220 0.89 -2.97 3.77
N PRO A 221 1.18 -1.74 4.26
CA PRO A 221 2.52 -1.45 4.80
C PRO A 221 2.83 -2.33 6.02
N GLY A 222 1.83 -2.65 6.84
CA GLY A 222 1.95 -3.61 7.94
C GLY A 222 2.35 -5.00 7.46
N THR A 223 1.76 -5.50 6.37
CA THR A 223 2.13 -6.80 5.77
C THR A 223 3.57 -6.77 5.24
N ILE A 224 3.98 -5.66 4.61
CA ILE A 224 5.35 -5.46 4.16
C ILE A 224 6.33 -5.48 5.34
N MET A 225 6.06 -4.71 6.40
CA MET A 225 6.90 -4.68 7.60
C MET A 225 6.95 -6.03 8.31
N ALA A 226 5.83 -6.75 8.38
CA ALA A 226 5.78 -8.09 8.97
C ALA A 226 6.56 -9.13 8.14
N SER A 227 6.58 -8.97 6.80
CA SER A 227 7.30 -9.88 5.91
C SER A 227 8.82 -9.84 6.07
N VAL A 228 9.36 -8.77 6.64
CA VAL A 228 10.79 -8.62 6.95
C VAL A 228 11.12 -8.86 8.43
N ALA A 229 10.12 -9.15 9.27
CA ALA A 229 10.34 -9.43 10.69
C ALA A 229 10.97 -10.81 10.90
N ARG A 230 12.08 -10.86 11.66
CA ARG A 230 12.83 -12.11 11.93
C ARG A 230 12.85 -12.49 13.40
N ARG A 231 12.81 -11.50 14.31
CA ARG A 231 12.83 -11.75 15.75
C ARG A 231 11.47 -12.23 16.20
N GLN A 232 11.46 -13.26 17.05
CA GLN A 232 10.20 -13.85 17.55
C GLN A 232 9.34 -12.83 18.29
N GLU A 233 9.97 -11.88 18.97
CA GLU A 233 9.29 -10.76 19.65
C GLU A 233 8.50 -9.89 18.67
N HIS A 234 9.11 -9.50 17.55
CA HIS A 234 8.46 -8.71 16.50
C HIS A 234 7.33 -9.48 15.82
N ILE A 235 7.59 -10.75 15.48
CA ILE A 235 6.59 -11.66 14.91
C ILE A 235 5.37 -11.76 15.82
N HIS A 236 5.58 -11.87 17.14
CA HIS A 236 4.50 -11.93 18.11
C HIS A 236 3.66 -10.65 18.13
N VAL A 237 4.29 -9.46 18.06
CA VAL A 237 3.59 -8.17 17.98
C VAL A 237 2.75 -8.06 16.71
N PHE A 238 3.31 -8.39 15.54
CA PHE A 238 2.57 -8.36 14.28
C PHE A 238 1.39 -9.34 14.29
N ARG A 239 1.61 -10.57 14.77
CA ARG A 239 0.56 -11.57 14.96
C ARG A 239 -0.55 -11.03 15.86
N ALA A 240 -0.20 -10.49 17.03
CA ALA A 240 -1.17 -9.91 17.96
C ALA A 240 -1.99 -8.79 17.30
N GLY A 241 -1.36 -7.87 16.55
CA GLY A 241 -2.06 -6.79 15.86
C GLY A 241 -2.98 -7.26 14.73
N PHE A 242 -2.53 -8.21 13.90
CA PHE A 242 -3.35 -8.74 12.81
C PHE A 242 -4.57 -9.52 13.31
N PHE A 243 -4.38 -10.36 14.33
CA PHE A 243 -5.45 -11.18 14.92
C PHE A 243 -6.26 -10.46 16.00
N ALA A 244 -5.83 -9.27 16.45
CA ALA A 244 -6.62 -8.44 17.34
C ALA A 244 -8.01 -8.23 16.72
N ARG A 245 -9.05 -8.62 17.48
CA ARG A 245 -10.46 -8.43 17.11
C ARG A 245 -10.89 -9.16 15.82
N ALA A 246 -10.29 -10.34 15.55
CA ALA A 246 -10.54 -11.20 14.38
C ALA A 246 -12.04 -11.45 14.04
N SER A 247 -12.97 -11.30 15.00
CA SER A 247 -14.41 -11.42 14.76
C SER A 247 -15.03 -10.26 13.96
N ARG A 248 -14.47 -9.05 14.03
CA ARG A 248 -14.95 -7.85 13.29
C ARG A 248 -14.03 -7.44 12.13
N THR A 249 -12.94 -8.16 11.96
CA THR A 249 -11.91 -7.88 10.96
C THR A 249 -12.39 -8.21 9.54
N PRO A 250 -12.33 -7.25 8.59
CA PRO A 250 -12.65 -7.50 7.17
C PRO A 250 -11.82 -8.64 6.56
N GLY A 251 -12.35 -9.30 5.53
CA GLY A 251 -11.71 -10.47 4.91
C GLY A 251 -10.28 -10.21 4.40
N ALA A 252 -10.01 -9.01 3.89
CA ALA A 252 -8.68 -8.62 3.41
C ALA A 252 -7.62 -8.65 4.53
N VAL A 253 -7.95 -8.17 5.73
CA VAL A 253 -7.02 -8.17 6.87
C VAL A 253 -6.74 -9.60 7.35
N LYS A 254 -7.75 -10.48 7.37
CA LYS A 254 -7.56 -11.91 7.67
C LYS A 254 -6.63 -12.59 6.67
N MET A 255 -6.73 -12.21 5.40
CA MET A 255 -5.87 -12.75 4.35
C MET A 255 -4.44 -12.22 4.46
N GLY A 256 -4.24 -10.94 4.76
CA GLY A 256 -2.91 -10.37 5.04
C GLY A 256 -2.22 -11.12 6.19
N ALA A 257 -2.95 -11.31 7.30
CA ALA A 257 -2.47 -12.11 8.43
C ALA A 257 -2.07 -13.53 7.98
N LYS A 258 -2.93 -14.19 7.20
CA LYS A 258 -2.66 -15.55 6.67
C LYS A 258 -1.41 -15.59 5.79
N ILE A 259 -1.20 -14.61 4.92
CA ILE A 259 -0.02 -14.56 4.04
C ILE A 259 1.25 -14.44 4.87
N VAL A 260 1.25 -13.58 5.89
CA VAL A 260 2.41 -13.40 6.78
C VAL A 260 2.69 -14.66 7.62
N GLU A 261 1.65 -15.34 8.12
CA GLU A 261 1.82 -16.61 8.84
C GLU A 261 2.41 -17.71 7.95
N LEU A 262 1.94 -17.80 6.70
CA LEU A 262 2.52 -18.72 5.72
C LEU A 262 3.97 -18.37 5.43
N LEU A 263 4.29 -17.08 5.30
CA LEU A 263 5.65 -16.59 5.06
C LEU A 263 6.60 -16.98 6.20
N TRP A 264 6.23 -16.73 7.46
CA TRP A 264 7.07 -17.09 8.61
C TRP A 264 7.24 -18.59 8.83
N SER A 265 6.32 -19.40 8.32
CA SER A 265 6.33 -20.86 8.47
C SER A 265 6.99 -21.58 7.29
N ASP A 266 7.31 -20.86 6.20
CA ASP A 266 7.87 -21.44 5.00
C ASP A 266 9.39 -21.68 5.16
N PRO A 267 9.89 -22.90 4.91
CA PRO A 267 11.33 -23.18 5.01
C PRO A 267 12.14 -22.59 3.84
N ASP A 268 11.50 -22.11 2.77
CA ASP A 268 12.18 -21.55 1.61
C ASP A 268 12.73 -20.15 1.92
N PRO A 269 14.04 -19.89 1.73
CA PRO A 269 14.62 -18.57 2.00
C PRO A 269 14.03 -17.44 1.14
N ARG A 270 13.37 -17.77 0.02
CA ARG A 270 12.66 -16.78 -0.81
C ARG A 270 11.39 -16.26 -0.14
N ALA A 271 10.88 -16.93 0.90
CA ALA A 271 9.75 -16.46 1.70
C ALA A 271 10.18 -15.38 2.70
N PHE A 272 10.81 -14.32 2.20
CA PHE A 272 11.24 -13.17 2.99
C PHE A 272 10.98 -11.85 2.25
N GLY A 273 10.52 -10.85 3.00
CA GLY A 273 10.30 -9.49 2.51
C GLY A 273 9.20 -9.37 1.45
N PRO A 274 9.13 -8.20 0.78
CA PRO A 274 8.07 -7.92 -0.20
C PRO A 274 8.00 -8.91 -1.36
N ARG A 275 9.15 -9.45 -1.79
CA ARG A 275 9.21 -10.49 -2.82
C ARG A 275 8.70 -11.83 -2.28
N GLY A 276 9.01 -12.15 -1.03
CA GLY A 276 8.47 -13.31 -0.31
C GLY A 276 6.96 -13.29 -0.20
N VAL A 277 6.35 -12.12 0.01
CA VAL A 277 4.88 -11.96 -0.02
C VAL A 277 4.32 -12.42 -1.37
N SER A 278 4.86 -11.92 -2.48
CA SER A 278 4.46 -12.34 -3.83
C SER A 278 4.67 -13.85 -4.06
N TYR A 279 5.80 -14.39 -3.57
CA TYR A 279 6.14 -15.80 -3.67
C TYR A 279 5.11 -16.69 -2.94
N ILE A 280 4.78 -16.35 -1.70
CA ILE A 280 3.78 -17.08 -0.89
C ILE A 280 2.39 -16.99 -1.52
N MET A 281 2.00 -15.80 -1.98
CA MET A 281 0.73 -15.62 -2.68
C MET A 281 0.63 -16.51 -3.92
N THR A 282 1.73 -16.60 -4.69
CA THR A 282 1.84 -17.50 -5.84
C THR A 282 1.74 -18.97 -5.42
N LYS A 283 2.56 -19.37 -4.45
CA LYS A 283 2.70 -20.76 -4.00
C LYS A 283 1.39 -21.34 -3.47
N HIS A 284 0.53 -20.50 -2.88
CA HIS A 284 -0.73 -20.90 -2.26
C HIS A 284 -1.99 -20.47 -3.03
N ASP A 285 -1.86 -20.04 -4.29
CA ASP A 285 -2.97 -19.59 -5.16
C ASP A 285 -3.85 -18.50 -4.50
N ILE A 286 -3.21 -17.53 -3.84
CA ILE A 286 -3.90 -16.43 -3.17
C ILE A 286 -3.97 -15.23 -4.11
N SER A 287 -5.18 -14.92 -4.56
CA SER A 287 -5.47 -13.70 -5.33
C SER A 287 -6.23 -12.69 -4.50
N LEU A 288 -5.51 -11.71 -3.93
CA LEU A 288 -6.14 -10.65 -3.17
C LEU A 288 -5.32 -9.35 -3.23
N SER A 289 -6.05 -8.22 -3.26
CA SER A 289 -5.50 -6.89 -3.02
C SER A 289 -5.47 -6.61 -1.52
N LEU A 290 -4.29 -6.49 -0.93
CA LEU A 290 -4.14 -6.15 0.49
C LEU A 290 -4.37 -4.64 0.67
N CYS A 291 -5.53 -4.24 1.22
CA CYS A 291 -5.70 -3.03 2.05
C CYS A 291 -6.82 -3.26 3.07
#